data_AF-A0A673HP69-F1
#
_entry.id   AF-A0A673HP69-F1
#
_cell.length_a   1.000
_cell.length_b   1.000
_cell.length_c   1.000
_cell.angle_alpha   90.00
_cell.angle_beta   90.00
_cell.angle_gamma   90.00
#
_symmetry.space_group_name_H-M   'P 1'
#
loop_
_entity.id
_entity.type
_entity.pdbx_description
1 polymer ?
#
loop_
_entity_poly.entity_id
_entity_poly.type
_entity_poly.pdbx_seq_one_letter_code
_entity_poly.pdbx_strand_id
1 'polypeptide(L)'
;LNYEHLKKRNKKSYFLINQVPFGEVKAVRSWLKITGAVGRPAEEHPKRRITGLDCTQSEVSGARFWGFFQELCGETHNFFRHCFVHNLCPLIFMSESGKNLTPPELPAAERDALLSCCDSALCQVVTALGVSMVIGVGKLAEQRARRALAEAGITVRVEGIMHPSPRNPLANKGWANIVRDKLDNLGVLSLLTS
;
A
#
# COMPACT_ATOMS: atom_id res chain seq x y z
N LEU A 1 4.24 11.50 19.05
CA LEU A 1 3.50 12.56 18.30
C LEU A 1 2.03 12.49 18.67
N ASN A 2 1.45 13.59 19.16
CA ASN A 2 0.03 13.64 19.50
C ASN A 2 -0.78 13.78 18.20
N TYR A 3 -1.62 12.78 17.87
CA TYR A 3 -2.49 12.74 16.68
C TYR A 3 -3.32 14.03 16.52
N GLU A 4 -3.65 14.68 17.64
CA GLU A 4 -4.36 15.96 17.69
C GLU A 4 -3.58 17.14 17.09
N HIS A 5 -2.25 17.07 17.00
CA HIS A 5 -1.45 18.15 16.40
C HIS A 5 -1.52 18.15 14.86
N LEU A 6 -1.68 16.98 14.23
CA LEU A 6 -1.89 16.85 12.79
C LEU A 6 -3.30 17.30 12.37
N LYS A 7 -4.31 17.16 13.24
CA LYS A 7 -5.68 17.64 13.00
C LYS A 7 -5.79 19.18 12.92
N LYS A 8 -4.93 19.92 13.63
CA LYS A 8 -5.08 21.38 13.82
C LYS A 8 -4.75 22.25 12.60
N ARG A 9 -4.27 21.70 11.48
CA ARG A 9 -3.87 22.46 10.29
C ARG A 9 -4.56 21.95 9.01
N ASN A 10 -5.86 22.21 8.87
CA ASN A 10 -6.70 22.09 7.65
C ASN A 10 -6.54 20.82 6.79
N LYS A 11 -5.92 19.74 7.29
CA LYS A 11 -5.71 18.48 6.59
C LYS A 11 -6.29 17.36 7.46
N LYS A 12 -7.44 16.83 7.02
CA LYS A 12 -8.10 15.74 7.71
C LYS A 12 -7.45 14.41 7.29
N SER A 13 -7.15 13.58 8.27
CA SER A 13 -6.65 12.22 8.08
C SER A 13 -7.82 11.24 8.12
N TYR A 14 -7.87 10.31 7.19
CA TYR A 14 -8.90 9.27 7.11
C TYR A 14 -8.26 7.88 7.02
N PHE A 15 -9.11 6.86 7.09
CA PHE A 15 -8.76 5.46 6.90
C PHE A 15 -9.07 4.99 5.47
N LEU A 16 -8.50 3.85 5.06
CA LEU A 16 -8.74 3.26 3.75
C LEU A 16 -10.15 2.68 3.67
N ILE A 17 -10.68 2.59 2.44
CA ILE A 17 -12.08 2.19 2.17
C ILE A 17 -12.43 0.83 2.79
N ASN A 18 -11.51 -0.13 2.78
CA ASN A 18 -11.71 -1.46 3.36
C ASN A 18 -10.51 -1.98 4.17
N GLN A 19 -9.54 -1.11 4.49
CA GLN A 19 -8.34 -1.43 5.26
C GLN A 19 -7.40 -2.49 4.66
N VAL A 20 -7.71 -3.06 3.49
CA VAL A 20 -6.84 -3.98 2.77
C VAL A 20 -5.87 -3.15 1.91
N PRO A 21 -4.54 -3.39 1.97
CA PRO A 21 -3.58 -2.78 1.06
C PRO A 21 -3.95 -3.05 -0.40
N PHE A 22 -3.90 -2.01 -1.25
CA PHE A 22 -4.36 -2.10 -2.64
C PHE A 22 -5.81 -2.63 -2.75
N GLY A 23 -6.65 -2.40 -1.73
CA GLY A 23 -7.93 -3.06 -1.57
C GLY A 23 -9.01 -2.57 -2.52
N GLU A 24 -8.94 -2.96 -3.79
CA GLU A 24 -10.07 -2.81 -4.70
C GLU A 24 -11.18 -3.79 -4.31
N VAL A 25 -12.42 -3.29 -4.19
CA VAL A 25 -13.51 -4.04 -3.53
C VAL A 25 -13.84 -5.35 -4.23
N LYS A 26 -13.84 -5.40 -5.56
CA LYS A 26 -14.13 -6.63 -6.30
C LYS A 26 -13.07 -7.68 -5.99
N ALA A 27 -11.78 -7.35 -6.12
CA ALA A 27 -10.68 -8.27 -5.82
C ALA A 27 -10.69 -8.75 -4.36
N VAL A 28 -10.93 -7.83 -3.42
CA VAL A 28 -11.01 -8.15 -1.98
C VAL A 28 -12.12 -9.16 -1.69
N ARG A 29 -13.30 -8.98 -2.31
CA ARG A 29 -14.44 -9.89 -2.09
C ARG A 29 -14.33 -11.18 -2.88
N SER A 30 -14.01 -11.10 -4.17
CA SER A 30 -14.11 -12.24 -5.08
C SER A 30 -12.89 -13.13 -5.03
N TRP A 31 -11.70 -12.58 -4.81
CA TRP A 31 -10.45 -13.33 -4.81
C TRP A 31 -9.89 -13.50 -3.40
N LEU A 32 -9.68 -12.42 -2.64
CA LEU A 32 -9.20 -12.50 -1.25
C LEU A 32 -10.22 -13.13 -0.29
N LYS A 33 -11.50 -13.21 -0.67
CA LYS A 33 -12.61 -13.72 0.14
C LYS A 33 -12.76 -13.03 1.50
N ILE A 34 -12.28 -11.80 1.61
CA ILE A 34 -12.39 -11.02 2.86
C ILE A 34 -13.79 -10.41 2.92
N THR A 35 -14.44 -10.61 4.05
CA THR A 35 -15.74 -10.04 4.40
C THR A 35 -15.66 -9.40 5.78
N GLY A 36 -16.56 -8.45 6.05
CA GLY A 36 -16.60 -7.79 7.35
C GLY A 36 -17.20 -6.38 7.28
N ALA A 37 -17.57 -5.87 8.45
CA ALA A 37 -18.02 -4.50 8.59
C ALA A 37 -16.82 -3.54 8.63
N VAL A 38 -16.92 -2.42 7.92
CA VAL A 38 -15.91 -1.36 7.96
C VAL A 38 -16.49 -0.17 8.71
N GLY A 39 -15.80 0.24 9.77
CA GLY A 39 -16.17 1.44 10.53
C GLY A 39 -15.99 2.72 9.73
N ARG A 40 -16.51 3.83 10.25
CA ARG A 40 -16.41 5.15 9.64
C ARG A 40 -15.58 6.08 10.52
N PRO A 41 -14.76 6.96 9.92
CA PRO A 41 -14.06 7.97 10.69
C PRO A 41 -15.06 8.96 11.30
N ALA A 42 -14.68 9.61 12.41
CA ALA A 42 -15.53 10.58 13.12
C ALA A 42 -15.99 11.73 12.21
N GLU A 43 -15.15 12.11 11.25
CA GLU A 43 -15.48 13.07 10.22
C GLU A 43 -15.22 12.44 8.86
N GLU A 44 -16.11 12.69 7.89
CA GLU A 44 -15.97 12.28 6.50
C GLU A 44 -16.08 13.49 5.58
N HIS A 45 -15.22 13.56 4.56
CA HIS A 45 -15.44 14.53 3.50
C HIS A 45 -16.63 14.08 2.63
N PRO A 46 -17.60 14.97 2.29
CA PRO A 46 -18.81 14.57 1.55
C PRO A 46 -18.56 13.84 0.22
N LYS A 47 -17.45 14.15 -0.46
CA LYS A 47 -17.01 13.51 -1.72
C LYS A 47 -16.20 12.21 -1.54
N ARG A 48 -15.94 11.79 -0.30
CA ARG A 48 -15.04 10.67 0.07
C ARG A 48 -15.61 9.90 1.26
N ARG A 49 -16.87 9.48 1.14
CA ARG A 49 -17.54 8.67 2.17
C ARG A 49 -16.96 7.26 2.20
N ILE A 50 -16.83 6.69 3.38
CA ILE A 50 -16.39 5.30 3.55
C ILE A 50 -17.65 4.43 3.56
N THR A 51 -17.81 3.63 2.51
CA THR A 51 -18.92 2.67 2.36
C THR A 51 -18.43 1.22 2.47
N GLY A 52 -17.21 0.99 2.97
CA GLY A 52 -16.67 -0.34 3.18
C GLY A 52 -16.62 -1.20 1.91
N LEU A 53 -17.01 -2.47 2.06
CA LEU A 53 -17.09 -3.45 0.98
C LEU A 53 -18.31 -3.27 0.05
N ASP A 54 -19.14 -2.25 0.30
CA ASP A 54 -20.25 -1.83 -0.57
C ASP A 54 -19.84 -0.68 -1.50
N CYS A 55 -18.58 -0.23 -1.45
CA CYS A 55 -18.08 0.78 -2.39
C CYS A 55 -18.15 0.26 -3.84
N THR A 56 -18.82 1.02 -4.69
CA THR A 56 -18.99 0.71 -6.12
C THR A 56 -17.85 1.25 -6.98
N GLN A 57 -16.99 2.10 -6.41
CA GLN A 57 -15.84 2.65 -7.13
C GLN A 57 -14.69 1.65 -7.14
N SER A 58 -14.14 1.38 -8.33
CA SER A 58 -12.95 0.56 -8.49
C SER A 58 -11.69 1.42 -8.38
N GLU A 59 -10.77 1.04 -7.49
CA GLU A 59 -9.47 1.69 -7.36
C GLU A 59 -8.50 1.03 -8.34
N VAL A 60 -8.11 1.77 -9.37
CA VAL A 60 -7.34 1.24 -10.52
C VAL A 60 -6.01 0.60 -10.12
N SER A 61 -5.32 1.16 -9.13
CA SER A 61 -4.01 0.64 -8.69
C SER A 61 -4.19 -0.73 -8.04
N GLY A 62 -5.22 -0.90 -7.21
CA GLY A 62 -5.59 -2.14 -6.53
C GLY A 62 -6.14 -3.19 -7.47
N ALA A 63 -6.99 -2.79 -8.43
CA ALA A 63 -7.46 -3.69 -9.49
C ALA A 63 -6.29 -4.27 -10.27
N ARG A 64 -5.31 -3.44 -10.65
CA ARG A 64 -4.09 -3.89 -11.35
C ARG A 64 -3.23 -4.78 -10.47
N PHE A 65 -3.00 -4.39 -9.22
CA PHE A 65 -2.15 -5.12 -8.29
C PHE A 65 -2.71 -6.52 -8.00
N TRP A 66 -3.94 -6.61 -7.52
CA TRP A 66 -4.52 -7.90 -7.17
C TRP A 66 -4.94 -8.71 -8.40
N GLY A 67 -5.35 -8.07 -9.50
CA GLY A 67 -5.61 -8.76 -10.76
C GLY A 67 -4.37 -9.46 -11.30
N PHE A 68 -3.20 -8.82 -11.22
CA PHE A 68 -1.93 -9.43 -11.62
C PHE A 68 -1.59 -10.69 -10.80
N PHE A 69 -1.68 -10.62 -9.48
CA PHE A 69 -1.41 -11.78 -8.63
C PHE A 69 -2.51 -12.85 -8.72
N GLN A 70 -3.75 -12.47 -9.00
CA GLN A 70 -4.82 -13.42 -9.32
C GLN A 70 -4.49 -14.21 -10.59
N GLU A 71 -4.07 -13.54 -11.67
CA GLU A 71 -3.67 -14.20 -12.91
C GLU A 71 -2.40 -15.06 -12.73
N LEU A 72 -1.44 -14.60 -11.92
CA LEU A 72 -0.17 -15.29 -11.73
C LEU A 72 -0.28 -16.49 -10.79
N CYS A 73 -1.02 -16.35 -9.69
CA CYS A 73 -1.05 -17.34 -8.61
C CYS A 73 -2.27 -18.26 -8.67
N GLY A 74 -3.34 -17.86 -9.39
CA GLY A 74 -4.62 -18.54 -9.42
C GLY A 74 -5.37 -18.42 -8.08
N GLU A 75 -4.93 -19.20 -7.09
CA GLU A 75 -5.46 -19.21 -5.73
C GLU A 75 -4.68 -18.26 -4.81
N THR A 76 -5.37 -17.66 -3.84
CA THR A 76 -4.75 -16.72 -2.89
C THR A 76 -3.72 -17.38 -1.99
N HIS A 77 -3.91 -18.66 -1.66
CA HIS A 77 -2.96 -19.42 -0.84
C HIS A 77 -1.56 -19.44 -1.48
N ASN A 78 -1.46 -19.56 -2.80
CA ASN A 78 -0.18 -19.56 -3.52
C ASN A 78 0.58 -18.25 -3.33
N PHE A 79 -0.13 -17.11 -3.31
CA PHE A 79 0.47 -15.81 -2.99
C PHE A 79 0.88 -15.73 -1.51
N PHE A 80 -0.06 -15.97 -0.58
CA PHE A 80 0.18 -15.73 0.85
C PHE A 80 1.06 -16.77 1.54
N ARG A 81 1.35 -17.90 0.88
CA ARG A 81 2.29 -18.91 1.38
C ARG A 81 3.68 -18.33 1.64
N HIS A 82 4.11 -17.38 0.81
CA HIS A 82 5.45 -16.79 0.89
C HIS A 82 5.46 -15.25 0.84
N CYS A 83 4.32 -14.61 0.56
CA CYS A 83 4.22 -13.17 0.42
C CYS A 83 3.20 -12.56 1.38
N PHE A 84 3.41 -11.29 1.73
CA PHE A 84 2.47 -10.48 2.50
C PHE A 84 2.50 -9.05 1.97
N VAL A 85 1.38 -8.33 2.08
CA VAL A 85 1.26 -6.94 1.62
C VAL A 85 0.97 -6.04 2.80
N HIS A 86 1.72 -4.96 2.91
CA HIS A 86 1.59 -3.97 3.98
C HIS A 86 1.75 -2.56 3.42
N ASN A 87 0.94 -1.60 3.90
CA ASN A 87 1.08 -0.20 3.51
C ASN A 87 2.21 0.45 4.29
N LEU A 88 3.05 1.25 3.61
CA LEU A 88 4.04 2.07 4.31
C LEU A 88 3.37 3.01 5.34
N CYS A 89 2.27 3.65 4.97
CA CYS A 89 1.51 4.53 5.84
C CYS A 89 0.02 4.13 5.80
N PRO A 90 -0.63 3.85 6.95
CA PRO A 90 -2.03 3.45 7.00
C PRO A 90 -3.00 4.64 6.87
N LEU A 91 -2.50 5.88 6.95
CA LEU A 91 -3.29 7.09 6.86
C LEU A 91 -3.40 7.60 5.42
N ILE A 92 -4.59 8.07 5.06
CA ILE A 92 -4.83 8.87 3.84
C ILE A 92 -5.18 10.30 4.25
N PHE A 93 -4.61 11.28 3.55
CA PHE A 93 -4.83 12.71 3.84
C PHE A 93 -5.64 13.33 2.72
N MET A 94 -6.56 14.24 3.06
CA MET A 94 -7.34 14.95 2.05
C MET A 94 -7.31 16.46 2.30
N SER A 95 -7.32 17.22 1.21
CA SER A 95 -7.58 18.66 1.25
C SER A 95 -9.04 18.96 1.56
N GLU A 96 -9.36 20.22 1.82
CA GLU A 96 -10.72 20.73 1.98
C GLU A 96 -11.63 20.44 0.77
N SER A 97 -11.05 20.30 -0.43
CA SER A 97 -11.81 19.94 -1.65
C SER A 97 -12.06 18.44 -1.81
N GLY A 98 -11.54 17.60 -0.90
CA GLY A 98 -11.59 16.14 -0.98
C GLY A 98 -10.54 15.54 -1.92
N LYS A 99 -9.55 16.32 -2.36
CA LYS A 99 -8.42 15.81 -3.15
C LYS A 99 -7.49 15.04 -2.21
N ASN A 100 -7.09 13.84 -2.62
CA ASN A 100 -6.07 13.06 -1.91
C ASN A 100 -4.73 13.82 -1.91
N LEU A 101 -4.12 13.95 -0.74
CA LEU A 101 -2.80 14.53 -0.53
C LEU A 101 -1.80 13.39 -0.36
N THR A 102 -0.87 13.30 -1.31
CA THR A 102 0.27 12.39 -1.22
C THR A 102 1.31 12.92 -0.23
N PRO A 103 2.21 12.07 0.31
CA PRO A 103 3.23 12.52 1.26
C PRO A 103 4.06 13.75 0.80
N PRO A 104 4.43 13.91 -0.49
CA PRO A 104 5.08 15.13 -0.97
C PRO A 104 4.22 16.41 -0.90
N GLU A 105 2.89 16.28 -0.86
CA GLU A 105 1.94 17.41 -0.71
C GLU A 105 1.71 17.78 0.77
N LEU A 106 2.32 17.05 1.71
CA LEU A 106 2.33 17.38 3.13
C LEU A 106 3.48 18.33 3.48
N PRO A 107 3.33 19.21 4.48
CA PRO A 107 4.43 20.06 4.93
C PRO A 107 5.62 19.20 5.37
N ALA A 108 6.84 19.60 5.03
CA ALA A 108 8.03 18.75 5.21
C ALA A 108 8.17 18.21 6.64
N ALA A 109 8.03 19.07 7.65
CA ALA A 109 8.13 18.67 9.05
C ALA A 109 7.07 17.62 9.47
N GLU A 110 5.82 17.79 9.02
CA GLU A 110 4.73 16.85 9.33
C GLU A 110 4.92 15.52 8.59
N ARG A 111 5.33 15.58 7.31
CA ARG A 111 5.67 14.41 6.51
C ARG A 111 6.80 13.61 7.16
N ASP A 112 7.87 14.27 7.56
CA ASP A 112 9.06 13.58 8.08
C ASP A 112 8.76 12.96 9.45
N ALA A 113 7.99 13.64 10.30
CA ALA A 113 7.48 13.10 11.55
C ALA A 113 6.56 11.88 11.35
N LEU A 114 5.61 11.96 10.41
CA LEU A 114 4.73 10.85 10.06
C LEU A 114 5.51 9.63 9.57
N LEU A 115 6.40 9.86 8.60
CA LEU A 115 7.14 8.77 7.99
C LEU A 115 8.16 8.16 8.97
N SER A 116 8.68 8.91 9.94
CA SER A 116 9.51 8.34 11.01
C SER A 116 8.72 7.33 11.85
N CYS A 117 7.46 7.61 12.20
CA CYS A 117 6.61 6.61 12.87
C CYS A 117 6.34 5.38 11.97
N CYS A 118 6.13 5.61 10.67
CA CYS A 118 5.94 4.53 9.71
C CYS A 118 7.18 3.64 9.57
N ASP A 119 8.38 4.23 9.57
CA ASP A 119 9.66 3.52 9.51
C ASP A 119 9.81 2.56 10.70
N SER A 120 9.51 3.02 11.93
CA SER A 120 9.55 2.16 13.12
C SER A 120 8.56 0.99 13.05
N ALA A 121 7.33 1.25 12.60
CA ALA A 121 6.32 0.21 12.42
C ALA A 121 6.74 -0.81 11.34
N LEU A 122 7.32 -0.35 10.23
CA LEU A 122 7.83 -1.22 9.19
C LEU A 122 8.93 -2.15 9.71
N CYS A 123 9.85 -1.65 10.52
CA CYS A 123 10.90 -2.47 11.12
C CYS A 123 10.30 -3.60 11.97
N GLN A 124 9.31 -3.28 12.81
CA GLN A 124 8.60 -4.28 13.63
C GLN A 124 7.90 -5.34 12.78
N VAL A 125 7.22 -4.93 11.71
CA VAL A 125 6.55 -5.85 10.78
C VAL A 125 7.56 -6.77 10.09
N VAL A 126 8.66 -6.23 9.58
CA VAL A 126 9.71 -7.01 8.91
C VAL A 126 10.34 -8.03 9.86
N THR A 127 10.65 -7.62 11.09
CA THR A 127 11.18 -8.52 12.12
C THR A 127 10.17 -9.61 12.50
N ALA A 128 8.90 -9.25 12.71
CA ALA A 128 7.86 -10.20 13.12
C ALA A 128 7.54 -11.23 12.03
N LEU A 129 7.55 -10.82 10.75
CA LEU A 129 7.30 -11.71 9.63
C LEU A 129 8.53 -12.54 9.24
N GLY A 130 9.74 -12.16 9.68
CA GLY A 130 10.96 -12.89 9.35
C GLY A 130 11.28 -12.94 7.85
N VAL A 131 10.93 -11.87 7.11
CA VAL A 131 11.08 -11.86 5.64
C VAL A 131 12.54 -11.72 5.22
N SER A 132 12.91 -12.39 4.12
CA SER A 132 14.25 -12.27 3.51
C SER A 132 14.36 -11.12 2.52
N MET A 133 13.23 -10.63 2.01
CA MET A 133 13.15 -9.55 1.02
C MET A 133 11.95 -8.64 1.29
N VAL A 134 12.14 -7.33 1.11
CA VAL A 134 11.07 -6.33 1.05
C VAL A 134 11.04 -5.71 -0.34
N ILE A 135 9.88 -5.74 -0.99
CA ILE A 135 9.66 -5.13 -2.30
C ILE A 135 8.79 -3.88 -2.13
N GLY A 136 9.39 -2.70 -2.31
CA GLY A 136 8.69 -1.43 -2.32
C GLY A 136 7.89 -1.25 -3.62
N VAL A 137 6.58 -1.07 -3.50
CA VAL A 137 5.71 -0.73 -4.64
C VAL A 137 5.80 0.77 -4.92
N GLY A 138 6.68 1.15 -5.84
CA GLY A 138 7.03 2.54 -6.15
C GLY A 138 8.22 3.08 -5.35
N LYS A 139 8.84 4.13 -5.89
CA LYS A 139 10.13 4.68 -5.40
C LYS A 139 10.10 5.11 -3.94
N LEU A 140 9.01 5.73 -3.48
CA LEU A 140 8.90 6.19 -2.09
C LEU A 140 8.93 5.01 -1.12
N ALA A 141 8.15 3.96 -1.38
CA ALA A 141 8.11 2.78 -0.54
C ALA A 141 9.47 2.08 -0.48
N GLU A 142 10.12 1.90 -1.63
CA GLU A 142 11.45 1.30 -1.71
C GLU A 142 12.49 2.11 -0.91
N GLN A 143 12.57 3.42 -1.15
CA GLN A 143 13.56 4.28 -0.48
C GLN A 143 13.34 4.34 1.03
N ARG A 144 12.09 4.40 1.49
CA ARG A 144 11.77 4.40 2.92
C ARG A 144 12.10 3.07 3.58
N ALA A 145 11.74 1.94 2.94
CA ALA A 145 12.11 0.63 3.45
C ALA A 145 13.63 0.46 3.56
N ARG A 146 14.36 0.83 2.50
CA ARG A 146 15.84 0.74 2.48
C ARG A 146 16.46 1.56 3.60
N ARG A 147 16.01 2.80 3.79
CA ARG A 147 16.52 3.68 4.84
C ARG A 147 16.20 3.15 6.24
N ALA A 148 14.92 2.87 6.51
CA ALA A 148 14.45 2.46 7.83
C ALA A 148 15.15 1.19 8.32
N LEU A 149 15.26 0.18 7.45
CA LEU A 149 15.87 -1.11 7.80
C LEU A 149 17.38 -0.96 8.00
N ALA A 150 18.06 -0.15 7.18
CA ALA A 150 19.48 0.13 7.36
C ALA A 150 19.77 0.88 8.68
N GLU A 151 18.97 1.91 9.00
CA GLU A 151 19.10 2.67 10.26
C GLU A 151 18.83 1.79 11.49
N ALA A 152 17.94 0.79 11.37
CA ALA A 152 17.65 -0.18 12.42
C ALA A 152 18.64 -1.36 12.50
N GLY A 153 19.63 -1.44 11.59
CA GLY A 153 20.56 -2.56 11.53
C GLY A 153 19.93 -3.90 11.10
N ILE A 154 18.77 -3.85 10.42
CA ILE A 154 18.05 -5.04 9.95
C ILE A 154 18.56 -5.41 8.55
N THR A 155 19.26 -6.54 8.46
CA THR A 155 19.82 -7.05 7.20
C THR A 155 18.78 -7.82 6.41
N VAL A 156 18.05 -7.11 5.54
CA VAL A 156 17.04 -7.67 4.61
C VAL A 156 17.25 -7.07 3.23
N ARG A 157 17.09 -7.87 2.17
CA ARG A 157 17.20 -7.36 0.79
C ARG A 157 16.03 -6.43 0.48
N VAL A 158 16.32 -5.20 0.05
CA VAL A 158 15.28 -4.24 -0.36
C VAL A 158 15.36 -3.99 -1.86
N GLU A 159 14.23 -4.17 -2.53
CA GLU A 159 14.06 -3.99 -3.97
C GLU A 159 12.80 -3.17 -4.25
N GLY A 160 12.63 -2.72 -5.50
CA GLY A 160 11.48 -1.95 -5.92
C GLY A 160 10.82 -2.52 -7.17
N ILE A 161 9.50 -2.37 -7.26
CA ILE A 161 8.73 -2.54 -8.50
C ILE A 161 8.00 -1.24 -8.85
N MET A 162 7.59 -1.12 -10.11
CA MET A 162 6.80 0.02 -10.55
C MET A 162 5.46 0.09 -9.81
N HIS A 163 5.03 1.30 -9.44
CA HIS A 163 3.69 1.48 -8.86
C HIS A 163 2.59 1.38 -9.95
N PRO A 164 1.47 0.67 -9.69
CA PRO A 164 0.38 0.48 -10.68
C PRO A 164 -0.48 1.70 -10.98
N SER A 165 -0.11 2.89 -10.50
CA SER A 165 -1.01 4.06 -10.53
C SER A 165 -1.26 4.52 -11.96
N PRO A 166 -2.50 4.89 -12.33
CA PRO A 166 -2.79 5.45 -13.66
C PRO A 166 -2.10 6.79 -13.91
N ARG A 167 -1.59 7.46 -12.86
CA ARG A 167 -0.79 8.69 -12.98
C ARG A 167 0.59 8.44 -13.60
N ASN A 168 1.05 7.18 -13.64
CA ASN A 168 2.30 6.81 -14.30
C ASN A 168 2.02 6.37 -15.75
N PRO A 169 2.46 7.14 -16.77
CA PRO A 169 2.22 6.79 -18.18
C PRO A 169 2.75 5.41 -18.56
N LEU A 170 3.86 4.97 -17.97
CA LEU A 170 4.43 3.65 -18.25
C LEU A 170 3.55 2.51 -17.71
N ALA A 171 2.91 2.71 -16.56
CA ALA A 171 1.99 1.72 -16.00
C ALA A 171 0.78 1.49 -16.94
N ASN A 172 0.36 2.53 -17.67
CA ASN A 172 -0.73 2.43 -18.63
C ASN A 172 -0.34 1.70 -19.93
N LYS A 173 0.97 1.51 -20.19
CA LYS A 173 1.49 0.84 -21.39
C LYS A 173 1.81 -0.65 -21.18
N GLY A 174 1.54 -1.20 -20.00
CA GLY A 174 1.80 -2.62 -19.70
C GLY A 174 2.45 -2.85 -18.34
N TRP A 175 1.85 -2.33 -17.27
CA TRP A 175 2.38 -2.50 -15.90
C TRP A 175 2.63 -3.96 -15.53
N ALA A 176 1.72 -4.88 -15.86
CA ALA A 176 1.81 -6.30 -15.52
C ALA A 176 3.07 -6.96 -16.08
N ASN A 177 3.39 -6.73 -17.35
CA ASN A 177 4.59 -7.30 -17.99
C ASN A 177 5.86 -6.75 -17.37
N ILE A 178 5.93 -5.43 -17.15
CA ILE A 178 7.08 -4.77 -16.53
C ILE A 178 7.34 -5.34 -15.12
N VAL A 179 6.28 -5.54 -14.33
CA VAL A 179 6.40 -6.10 -12.99
C VAL A 179 6.73 -7.58 -13.04
N ARG A 180 6.16 -8.36 -13.95
CA ARG A 180 6.51 -9.78 -14.15
C ARG A 180 8.00 -9.92 -14.44
N ASP A 181 8.53 -9.19 -15.41
CA ASP A 181 9.95 -9.24 -15.77
C ASP A 181 10.84 -8.85 -14.58
N LYS A 182 10.44 -7.83 -13.81
CA LYS A 182 11.18 -7.43 -12.61
C LYS A 182 11.14 -8.53 -11.54
N LEU A 183 10.00 -9.16 -11.28
CA LEU A 183 9.89 -10.25 -10.30
C LEU A 183 10.68 -11.49 -10.73
N ASP A 184 10.73 -11.77 -12.04
CA ASP A 184 11.56 -12.85 -12.60
C ASP A 184 13.06 -12.59 -12.37
N ASN A 185 13.51 -11.38 -12.71
CA ASN A 185 14.89 -10.95 -12.45
C ASN A 185 15.27 -10.94 -10.96
N LEU A 186 14.29 -10.80 -10.06
CA LEU A 186 14.49 -10.92 -8.62
C LEU A 186 14.54 -12.37 -8.14
N GLY A 187 14.14 -13.33 -8.98
CA GLY A 187 14.09 -14.76 -8.67
C GLY A 187 12.93 -15.15 -7.78
N VAL A 188 11.84 -14.36 -7.75
CA VAL A 188 10.71 -14.58 -6.82
C VAL A 188 9.45 -15.15 -7.49
N LEU A 189 9.42 -15.29 -8.82
CA LEU A 189 8.26 -15.88 -9.51
C LEU A 189 7.97 -17.32 -9.06
N SER A 190 9.02 -18.12 -8.80
CA SER A 190 8.88 -19.50 -8.31
C SER A 190 8.19 -19.61 -6.95
N LEU A 191 8.17 -18.53 -6.16
CA LEU A 191 7.45 -18.47 -4.88
C LEU A 191 5.94 -18.19 -5.07
N LEU A 192 5.55 -17.70 -6.26
CA LEU A 192 4.20 -17.25 -6.59
C LEU A 192 3.47 -18.23 -7.52
N THR A 193 4.20 -19.12 -8.17
CA THR A 193 3.68 -20.16 -9.04
C THR A 193 3.94 -21.52 -8.38
N SER A 194 2.88 -22.22 -7.98
CA SER A 194 2.92 -23.61 -7.54
C SER A 194 1.94 -24.42 -8.37
#